data_AF-A0AAD2WCE9-F1
#
_entry.id   AF-A0AAD2WCE9-F1
#
_cell.length_a   1.000
_cell.length_b   1.000
_cell.length_c   1.000
_cell.angle_alpha   90.00
_cell.angle_beta   90.00
_cell.angle_gamma   90.00
#
_symmetry.space_group_name_H-M   'P 1'
#
loop_
_entity.id
_entity.type
_entity.pdbx_description
1 polymer ?
#
loop_
_entity_poly.entity_id
_entity_poly.type
_entity_poly.pdbx_seq_one_letter_code
_entity_poly.pdbx_strand_id
1 'polypeptide(L)'
;MTKIHHCSGGEQYLGNSWGQTIIQRAQDRAVYTLALSGTPWRSDEHAIALTRYSSPEGRLICDYLYGIKESINDGVCRSPRIALMKVNGIRVETITERQSSTSEYSSIAEILSDSPITFEDLVSHDEVVKEVLHLGCSRLHSLIPDDPHAGGLIIASSINHAYQVAAVLRNMVEECRVVTNRTSDAQLVIDEFRRGTGRWIVAVGMISEGTDIPRLRVCRYLSRIRTELHYRQVLGRVLGRTGPIDDNAWLYVLAEPSLLSFSHRIASDLPDDHAVIDIITPCNTYTMDPATTDRPYSLISSEADERIAIHASKAEPSEPLSHSDFEIIAPTISN
;
A
#
# COMPACT_ATOMS: atom_id res chain seq x y z
N MET A 1 16.82 -22.01 1.89
CA MET A 1 16.35 -21.01 2.88
C MET A 1 15.30 -20.14 2.21
N THR A 2 14.09 -20.07 2.76
CA THR A 2 12.97 -19.29 2.18
C THR A 2 12.78 -17.97 2.92
N LYS A 3 12.29 -16.94 2.24
CA LYS A 3 12.13 -15.58 2.78
C LYS A 3 13.43 -15.04 3.39
N ILE A 4 14.55 -15.28 2.70
CA ILE A 4 15.89 -14.95 3.22
C ILE A 4 16.05 -13.45 3.54
N HIS A 5 15.25 -12.58 2.92
CA HIS A 5 15.25 -11.13 3.18
C HIS A 5 15.00 -10.74 4.64
N HIS A 6 14.37 -11.59 5.45
CA HIS A 6 14.26 -11.33 6.90
C HIS A 6 15.59 -11.47 7.64
N CYS A 7 16.57 -12.18 7.07
CA CYS A 7 17.86 -12.45 7.71
C CYS A 7 18.88 -11.41 7.24
N SER A 8 19.20 -10.41 8.08
CA SER A 8 20.30 -9.48 7.77
C SER A 8 21.64 -10.08 8.14
N GLY A 9 22.61 -9.89 7.27
CA GLY A 9 23.98 -10.26 7.54
C GLY A 9 24.89 -9.83 6.40
N GLY A 10 26.01 -9.19 6.77
CA GLY A 10 27.08 -8.78 5.87
C GLY A 10 28.45 -8.95 6.52
N GLU A 11 29.46 -8.26 6.01
CA GLU A 11 30.77 -8.23 6.65
C GLU A 11 30.67 -7.51 8.03
N GLN A 12 31.44 -7.98 9.02
CA GLN A 12 31.58 -7.37 10.37
C GLN A 12 30.39 -7.46 11.35
N TYR A 13 29.77 -8.64 11.54
CA TYR A 13 28.77 -8.90 12.61
C TYR A 13 27.50 -8.02 12.60
N LEU A 14 27.34 -7.14 11.62
CA LEU A 14 26.14 -6.34 11.41
C LEU A 14 25.06 -7.24 10.80
N GLY A 15 24.08 -7.61 11.62
CA GLY A 15 23.00 -8.51 11.23
C GLY A 15 22.13 -8.91 12.41
N ASN A 16 20.90 -9.31 12.14
CA ASN A 16 20.03 -9.84 13.18
C ASN A 16 20.45 -11.27 13.57
N SER A 17 19.90 -11.76 14.68
CA SER A 17 20.24 -13.08 15.22
C SER A 17 20.04 -14.22 14.20
N TRP A 18 19.04 -14.11 13.33
CA TRP A 18 18.78 -15.09 12.27
C TRP A 18 19.87 -15.08 11.20
N GLY A 19 20.21 -13.93 10.65
CA GLY A 19 21.24 -13.84 9.60
C GLY A 19 22.64 -14.15 10.11
N GLN A 20 22.99 -13.72 11.33
CA GLN A 20 24.24 -14.11 11.98
C GLN A 20 24.34 -15.64 12.16
N THR A 21 23.27 -16.28 12.61
CA THR A 21 23.23 -17.74 12.79
C THR A 21 23.40 -18.47 11.46
N ILE A 22 22.73 -17.99 10.41
CA ILE A 22 22.82 -18.57 9.07
C ILE A 22 24.24 -18.45 8.54
N ILE A 23 24.86 -17.26 8.65
CA ILE A 23 26.25 -17.03 8.26
C ILE A 23 27.17 -17.98 9.01
N GLN A 24 27.14 -17.99 10.35
CA GLN A 24 28.04 -18.81 11.15
C GLN A 24 27.94 -20.32 10.86
N ARG A 25 26.72 -20.80 10.55
CA ARG A 25 26.46 -22.23 10.37
C ARG A 25 26.60 -22.71 8.93
N ALA A 26 26.37 -21.85 7.95
CA ALA A 26 26.32 -22.25 6.55
C ALA A 26 27.46 -21.66 5.72
N GLN A 27 27.89 -20.42 5.99
CA GLN A 27 28.99 -19.80 5.26
C GLN A 27 30.25 -20.65 5.44
N ASP A 28 30.87 -21.00 4.32
CA ASP A 28 32.08 -21.83 4.22
C ASP A 28 31.98 -23.26 4.79
N ARG A 29 30.78 -23.68 5.23
CA ARG A 29 30.51 -25.04 5.75
C ARG A 29 29.61 -25.85 4.82
N ALA A 30 28.77 -25.18 4.05
CA ALA A 30 27.90 -25.81 3.07
C ALA A 30 28.57 -25.82 1.69
N VAL A 31 28.50 -26.96 0.98
CA VAL A 31 28.98 -27.06 -0.41
C VAL A 31 28.11 -26.24 -1.36
N TYR A 32 26.80 -26.19 -1.08
CA TYR A 32 25.83 -25.41 -1.83
C TYR A 32 24.80 -24.77 -0.90
N THR A 33 24.34 -23.57 -1.23
CA THR A 33 23.24 -22.88 -0.57
C THR A 33 22.21 -22.45 -1.62
N LEU A 34 20.92 -22.57 -1.27
CA LEU A 34 19.83 -22.04 -2.08
C LEU A 34 19.02 -21.06 -1.22
N ALA A 35 19.00 -19.79 -1.64
CA ALA A 35 18.27 -18.73 -0.98
C ALA A 35 17.11 -18.25 -1.86
N LEU A 36 15.90 -18.23 -1.30
CA LEU A 36 14.68 -17.89 -2.02
C LEU A 36 14.01 -16.69 -1.36
N SER A 37 13.61 -15.71 -2.16
CA SER A 37 12.88 -14.52 -1.72
C SER A 37 11.97 -14.02 -2.82
N GLY A 38 10.68 -13.82 -2.53
CA GLY A 38 9.78 -13.08 -3.41
C GLY A 38 9.92 -11.56 -3.25
N THR A 39 10.58 -11.12 -2.18
CA THR A 39 10.77 -9.70 -1.87
C THR A 39 12.15 -9.42 -1.30
N PRO A 40 13.23 -9.43 -2.10
CA PRO A 40 14.59 -9.25 -1.61
C PRO A 40 14.93 -7.79 -1.28
N TRP A 41 14.03 -7.11 -0.56
CA TRP A 41 14.17 -5.75 -0.08
C TRP A 41 14.25 -5.74 1.44
N ARG A 42 15.03 -4.82 1.99
CA ARG A 42 15.12 -4.57 3.42
C ARG A 42 14.90 -3.10 3.70
N SER A 43 14.10 -2.81 4.73
CA SER A 43 13.79 -1.43 5.13
C SER A 43 14.86 -0.80 6.01
N ASP A 44 15.76 -1.61 6.57
CA ASP A 44 16.86 -1.16 7.42
C ASP A 44 18.20 -1.07 6.68
N GLU A 45 18.19 -1.16 5.35
CA GLU A 45 19.35 -1.03 4.44
C GLU A 45 20.52 -2.02 4.68
N HIS A 46 20.38 -2.93 5.63
CA HIS A 46 21.38 -3.98 5.87
C HIS A 46 21.39 -5.00 4.73
N ALA A 47 22.55 -5.58 4.46
CA ALA A 47 22.69 -6.68 3.50
C ALA A 47 21.88 -7.92 3.93
N ILE A 48 21.37 -8.66 2.95
CA ILE A 48 20.72 -9.95 3.18
C ILE A 48 21.81 -11.02 3.37
N ALA A 49 21.66 -11.84 4.40
CA ALA A 49 22.63 -12.89 4.72
C ALA A 49 22.88 -13.83 3.53
N LEU A 50 24.15 -14.16 3.31
CA LEU A 50 24.63 -15.06 2.24
C LEU A 50 24.35 -14.58 0.80
N THR A 51 24.02 -13.31 0.60
CA THR A 51 23.81 -12.75 -0.74
C THR A 51 25.01 -11.95 -1.23
N ARG A 52 25.08 -11.76 -2.55
CA ARG A 52 26.14 -11.00 -3.21
C ARG A 52 25.58 -9.70 -3.76
N TYR A 53 26.35 -8.64 -3.69
CA TYR A 53 26.00 -7.32 -4.21
C TYR A 53 27.03 -6.88 -5.25
N SER A 54 26.58 -6.18 -6.29
CA SER A 54 27.46 -5.60 -7.29
C SER A 54 28.27 -4.45 -6.69
N SER A 55 29.45 -4.22 -7.26
CA SER A 55 30.27 -3.06 -6.96
C SER A 55 30.53 -2.30 -8.26
N PRO A 56 30.38 -0.96 -8.29
CA PRO A 56 30.09 -0.06 -7.17
C PRO A 56 28.59 0.15 -6.84
N GLU A 57 27.65 -0.37 -7.63
CA GLU A 57 26.24 0.03 -7.55
C GLU A 57 25.47 -0.54 -6.36
N GLY A 58 26.03 -1.50 -5.62
CA GLY A 58 25.39 -2.11 -4.45
C GLY A 58 24.10 -2.88 -4.79
N ARG A 59 23.94 -3.35 -6.03
CA ARG A 59 22.71 -4.06 -6.45
C ARG A 59 22.79 -5.54 -6.10
N LEU A 60 21.70 -6.09 -5.59
CA LEU A 60 21.63 -7.51 -5.30
C LEU A 60 21.84 -8.34 -6.57
N ILE A 61 22.80 -9.26 -6.53
CA ILE A 61 23.08 -10.20 -7.61
C ILE A 61 22.21 -11.45 -7.38
N CYS A 62 21.25 -11.67 -8.28
CA CYS A 62 20.42 -12.86 -8.28
C CYS A 62 20.95 -13.87 -9.30
N ASP A 63 21.16 -15.12 -8.89
CA ASP A 63 21.54 -16.18 -9.82
C ASP A 63 20.39 -16.56 -10.78
N TYR A 64 19.14 -16.35 -10.35
CA TYR A 64 17.94 -16.45 -11.16
C TYR A 64 16.88 -15.48 -10.62
N LEU A 65 16.17 -14.79 -11.52
CA LEU A 65 15.07 -13.90 -11.20
C LEU A 65 13.82 -14.36 -11.96
N TYR A 66 12.77 -14.69 -11.21
CA TYR A 66 11.43 -14.89 -11.74
C TYR A 66 10.59 -13.69 -11.36
N GLY A 67 10.46 -12.73 -12.27
CA GLY A 67 9.80 -11.46 -12.04
C GLY A 67 8.30 -11.53 -12.26
N ILE A 68 7.64 -10.39 -12.03
CA ILE A 68 6.19 -10.25 -12.25
C ILE A 68 5.85 -10.38 -13.74
N LYS A 69 6.76 -9.92 -14.62
CA LYS A 69 6.60 -10.05 -16.07
C LYS A 69 6.52 -11.51 -16.51
N GLU A 70 7.48 -12.33 -16.09
CA GLU A 70 7.48 -13.75 -16.41
C GLU A 70 6.26 -14.45 -15.80
N SER A 71 5.90 -14.12 -14.55
CA SER A 71 4.75 -14.75 -13.91
C SER A 71 3.40 -14.39 -14.55
N ILE A 72 3.26 -13.20 -15.15
CA ILE A 72 2.09 -12.83 -15.95
C ILE A 72 2.06 -13.64 -17.25
N ASN A 73 3.19 -13.72 -17.97
CA ASN A 73 3.30 -14.46 -19.23
C ASN A 73 2.99 -15.95 -19.06
N ASP A 74 3.42 -16.54 -17.94
CA ASP A 74 3.15 -17.94 -17.60
C ASP A 74 1.73 -18.15 -17.06
N GLY A 75 0.94 -17.08 -16.89
CA GLY A 75 -0.42 -17.14 -16.36
C GLY A 75 -0.50 -17.46 -14.87
N VAL A 76 0.60 -17.31 -14.13
CA VAL A 76 0.66 -17.50 -12.67
C VAL A 76 0.12 -16.26 -11.94
N CYS A 77 0.43 -15.08 -12.47
CA CYS A 77 0.00 -13.80 -11.90
C CYS A 77 -0.92 -13.02 -12.82
N ARG A 78 -1.74 -12.17 -12.19
CA ARG A 78 -2.52 -11.11 -12.82
C ARG A 78 -1.66 -9.92 -13.18
N SER A 79 -2.11 -9.16 -14.18
CA SER A 79 -1.56 -7.85 -14.50
C SER A 79 -1.95 -6.82 -13.43
N PRO A 80 -1.00 -6.13 -12.78
CA PRO A 80 -1.31 -5.09 -11.81
C PRO A 80 -1.82 -3.82 -12.48
N ARG A 81 -2.90 -3.26 -11.93
CA ARG A 81 -3.44 -1.93 -12.25
C ARG A 81 -3.33 -1.08 -11.00
N ILE A 82 -2.41 -0.14 -10.99
CA ILE A 82 -2.10 0.68 -9.81
C ILE A 82 -2.74 2.06 -9.98
N ALA A 83 -3.70 2.37 -9.12
CA ALA A 83 -4.38 3.65 -9.08
C ALA A 83 -3.81 4.51 -7.94
N LEU A 84 -3.11 5.59 -8.31
CA LEU A 84 -2.56 6.59 -7.41
C LEU A 84 -3.55 7.74 -7.25
N MET A 85 -4.16 7.83 -6.09
CA MET A 85 -5.17 8.85 -5.78
C MET A 85 -4.51 10.13 -5.29
N LYS A 86 -4.66 11.20 -6.06
CA LYS A 86 -4.31 12.55 -5.64
C LYS A 86 -5.34 13.06 -4.64
N VAL A 87 -4.86 13.80 -3.65
CA VAL A 87 -5.69 14.60 -2.76
C VAL A 87 -5.22 16.04 -2.95
N ASN A 88 -6.10 16.88 -3.45
CA ASN A 88 -5.83 18.28 -3.76
C ASN A 88 -6.70 19.17 -2.87
N GLY A 89 -6.32 20.45 -2.74
CA GLY A 89 -7.11 21.44 -2.00
C GLY A 89 -7.28 21.06 -0.54
N ILE A 90 -6.25 20.46 0.06
CA ILE A 90 -6.28 20.06 1.47
C ILE A 90 -6.09 21.32 2.29
N ARG A 91 -7.11 21.71 3.03
CA ARG A 91 -7.03 22.84 3.96
C ARG A 91 -6.75 22.31 5.35
N VAL A 92 -5.75 22.88 5.99
CA VAL A 92 -5.39 22.59 7.37
C VAL A 92 -5.69 23.84 8.17
N GLU A 93 -6.62 23.73 9.10
CA GLU A 93 -6.90 24.78 10.07
C GLU A 93 -6.12 24.49 11.34
N THR A 94 -5.20 25.39 11.69
CA THR A 94 -4.46 25.33 12.95
C THR A 94 -5.09 26.31 13.93
N ILE A 95 -5.56 25.80 15.06
CA ILE A 95 -6.17 26.59 16.13
C ILE A 95 -5.21 26.59 17.31
N THR A 96 -4.67 27.77 17.61
CA THR A 96 -3.92 28.06 18.84
C THR A 96 -4.79 28.87 19.81
N GLU A 97 -4.40 29.00 21.08
CA GLU A 97 -5.11 29.83 22.06
C GLU A 97 -5.28 31.31 21.63
N ARG A 98 -4.43 31.79 20.71
CA ARG A 98 -4.38 33.22 20.32
C ARG A 98 -4.91 33.50 18.93
N GLN A 99 -4.83 32.54 18.00
CA GLN A 99 -5.16 32.74 16.58
C GLN A 99 -5.59 31.42 15.93
N SER A 100 -6.50 31.53 14.96
CA SER A 100 -6.76 30.49 13.97
C SER A 100 -6.16 30.89 12.62
N SER A 101 -5.49 29.96 11.96
CA SER A 101 -5.01 30.12 10.58
C SER A 101 -5.45 28.93 9.73
N THR A 102 -5.73 29.20 8.46
CA THR A 102 -6.06 28.16 7.47
C THR A 102 -5.00 28.19 6.38
N SER A 103 -4.30 27.08 6.20
CA SER A 103 -3.36 26.86 5.10
C SER A 103 -3.97 25.90 4.09
N GLU A 104 -3.75 26.12 2.79
CA GLU A 104 -4.20 25.23 1.72
C GLU A 104 -3.00 24.60 1.02
N TYR A 105 -3.04 23.28 0.83
CA TYR A 105 -1.98 22.49 0.23
C TYR A 105 -2.47 21.84 -1.06
N SER A 106 -1.61 21.89 -2.08
CA SER A 106 -1.89 21.41 -3.43
C SER A 106 -1.62 19.92 -3.62
N SER A 107 -0.87 19.30 -2.71
CA SER A 107 -0.49 17.89 -2.79
C SER A 107 -0.23 17.26 -1.43
N ILE A 108 -0.19 15.91 -1.41
CA ILE A 108 0.22 15.13 -0.23
C ILE A 108 1.69 15.41 0.13
N ALA A 109 2.55 15.68 -0.85
CA ALA A 109 3.96 15.97 -0.58
C ALA A 109 4.13 17.28 0.21
N GLU A 110 3.39 18.32 -0.21
CA GLU A 110 3.43 19.66 0.40
C GLU A 110 2.90 19.62 1.83
N ILE A 111 1.73 19.01 2.07
CA ILE A 111 1.16 18.92 3.42
C ILE A 111 2.04 18.12 4.39
N LEU A 112 2.72 17.06 3.91
CA LEU A 112 3.62 16.27 4.77
C LEU A 112 4.95 16.98 5.07
N SER A 113 5.35 17.95 4.24
CA SER A 113 6.56 18.76 4.43
C SER A 113 6.29 19.99 5.28
N ASP A 114 5.20 20.68 5.00
CA ASP A 114 4.97 22.06 5.40
C ASP A 114 3.83 22.19 6.43
N SER A 115 3.44 21.07 7.05
CA SER A 115 2.42 21.03 8.10
C SER A 115 2.73 19.95 9.15
N PRO A 116 2.12 20.02 10.34
CA PRO A 116 2.22 18.98 11.37
C PRO A 116 1.46 17.69 11.04
N ILE A 117 0.70 17.65 9.94
CA ILE A 117 -0.10 16.49 9.53
C ILE A 117 0.81 15.35 9.09
N THR A 118 0.59 14.17 9.67
CA THR A 118 1.29 12.96 9.29
C THR A 118 0.56 12.20 8.18
N PHE A 119 1.26 11.27 7.54
CA PHE A 119 0.60 10.38 6.58
C PHE A 119 -0.43 9.46 7.25
N GLU A 120 -0.24 9.14 8.54
CA GLU A 120 -1.20 8.35 9.32
C GLU A 120 -2.52 9.12 9.51
N ASP A 121 -2.45 10.43 9.72
CA ASP A 121 -3.61 11.31 9.82
C ASP A 121 -4.38 11.35 8.49
N LEU A 122 -3.67 11.46 7.36
CA LEU A 122 -4.30 11.46 6.03
C LEU A 122 -5.01 10.15 5.71
N VAL A 123 -4.36 9.00 5.91
CA VAL A 123 -4.98 7.69 5.59
C VAL A 123 -6.13 7.34 6.53
N SER A 124 -6.21 7.97 7.70
CA SER A 124 -7.29 7.78 8.69
C SER A 124 -8.34 8.89 8.63
N HIS A 125 -8.19 9.87 7.74
CA HIS A 125 -9.15 10.97 7.60
C HIS A 125 -10.44 10.49 6.92
N ASP A 126 -11.60 10.80 7.51
CA ASP A 126 -12.90 10.24 7.11
C ASP A 126 -13.22 10.42 5.62
N GLU A 127 -13.05 11.62 5.07
CA GLU A 127 -13.33 11.87 3.65
C GLU A 127 -12.33 11.15 2.72
N VAL A 128 -11.07 11.01 3.14
CA VAL A 128 -10.05 10.30 2.36
C VAL A 128 -10.36 8.80 2.36
N VAL A 129 -10.65 8.24 3.53
CA VAL A 129 -11.06 6.84 3.69
C VAL A 129 -12.30 6.56 2.84
N LYS A 130 -13.34 7.39 2.95
CA LYS A 130 -14.59 7.23 2.20
C LYS A 130 -14.37 7.21 0.69
N GLU A 131 -13.57 8.14 0.16
CA GLU A 131 -13.33 8.23 -1.27
C GLU A 131 -12.48 7.06 -1.80
N VAL A 132 -11.42 6.69 -1.08
CA VAL A 132 -10.62 5.49 -1.39
C VAL A 132 -11.49 4.23 -1.40
N LEU A 133 -12.36 4.07 -0.40
CA LEU A 133 -13.30 2.96 -0.32
C LEU A 133 -14.38 3.01 -1.41
N HIS A 134 -14.85 4.19 -1.81
CA HIS A 134 -15.82 4.34 -2.90
C HIS A 134 -15.27 3.82 -4.23
N LEU A 135 -14.06 4.24 -4.58
CA LEU A 135 -13.32 3.69 -5.72
C LEU A 135 -13.11 2.17 -5.58
N GLY A 136 -12.95 1.70 -4.34
CA GLY A 136 -13.03 0.30 -3.86
C GLY A 136 -14.20 -0.46 -4.39
N CYS A 137 -15.33 -0.07 -3.84
CA CYS A 137 -16.59 -0.75 -4.00
C CYS A 137 -17.02 -0.70 -5.46
N SER A 138 -16.91 0.46 -6.12
CA SER A 138 -17.23 0.60 -7.53
C SER A 138 -16.46 -0.38 -8.41
N ARG A 139 -15.13 -0.50 -8.20
CA ARG A 139 -14.32 -1.47 -8.95
C ARG A 139 -14.66 -2.91 -8.61
N LEU A 140 -14.87 -3.24 -7.34
CA LEU A 140 -15.21 -4.61 -6.96
C LEU A 140 -16.57 -5.01 -7.55
N HIS A 141 -17.57 -4.12 -7.49
CA HIS A 141 -18.89 -4.34 -8.07
C HIS A 141 -18.84 -4.55 -9.58
N SER A 142 -17.95 -3.86 -10.30
CA SER A 142 -17.80 -4.07 -11.75
C SER A 142 -17.28 -5.47 -12.11
N LEU A 143 -16.66 -6.18 -11.15
CA LEU A 143 -16.12 -7.54 -11.36
C LEU A 143 -17.11 -8.64 -10.99
N ILE A 144 -18.05 -8.36 -10.09
CA ILE A 144 -19.02 -9.35 -9.58
C ILE A 144 -19.82 -10.05 -10.70
N PRO A 145 -20.26 -9.37 -11.78
CA PRO A 145 -20.99 -10.05 -12.87
C PRO A 145 -20.19 -11.17 -13.54
N ASP A 146 -18.87 -11.01 -13.66
CA ASP A 146 -17.98 -11.99 -14.31
C ASP A 146 -17.40 -12.99 -13.30
N ASP A 147 -17.14 -12.53 -12.07
CA ASP A 147 -16.58 -13.33 -10.97
C ASP A 147 -17.32 -13.04 -9.65
N PRO A 148 -18.37 -13.81 -9.33
CA PRO A 148 -19.12 -13.66 -8.08
C PRO A 148 -18.31 -13.92 -6.81
N HIS A 149 -17.12 -14.52 -6.96
CA HIS A 149 -16.20 -14.79 -5.85
C HIS A 149 -15.13 -13.70 -5.67
N ALA A 150 -15.11 -12.69 -6.54
CA ALA A 150 -14.15 -11.59 -6.43
C ALA A 150 -14.19 -10.97 -5.02
N GLY A 151 -13.02 -10.95 -4.37
CA GLY A 151 -12.84 -10.39 -3.03
C GLY A 151 -12.00 -9.12 -3.03
N GLY A 152 -12.24 -8.26 -2.04
CA GLY A 152 -11.48 -7.06 -1.76
C GLY A 152 -10.66 -7.18 -0.48
N LEU A 153 -9.42 -6.68 -0.52
CA LEU A 153 -8.52 -6.55 0.62
C LEU A 153 -8.35 -5.07 0.97
N ILE A 154 -8.48 -4.72 2.25
CA ILE A 154 -8.11 -3.39 2.75
C ILE A 154 -7.03 -3.55 3.80
N ILE A 155 -5.90 -2.87 3.62
CA ILE A 155 -4.83 -2.81 4.61
C ILE A 155 -5.02 -1.54 5.43
N ALA A 156 -5.25 -1.69 6.74
CA ALA A 156 -5.43 -0.57 7.66
C ALA A 156 -4.17 -0.34 8.52
N SER A 157 -3.95 0.93 8.92
CA SER A 157 -2.80 1.35 9.74
C SER A 157 -2.77 0.75 11.15
N SER A 158 -3.94 0.54 11.76
CA SER A 158 -4.07 0.09 13.15
C SER A 158 -5.39 -0.66 13.36
N ILE A 159 -5.53 -1.32 14.52
CA ILE A 159 -6.78 -2.01 14.86
C ILE A 159 -7.95 -1.01 14.94
N ASN A 160 -7.72 0.17 15.51
CA ASN A 160 -8.74 1.22 15.58
C ASN A 160 -9.15 1.67 14.16
N HIS A 161 -8.16 1.99 13.33
CA HIS A 161 -8.39 2.37 11.94
C HIS A 161 -9.13 1.27 11.15
N ALA A 162 -8.84 0.00 11.38
CA ALA A 162 -9.58 -1.11 10.74
C ALA A 162 -11.07 -1.12 11.09
N TYR A 163 -11.44 -0.80 12.33
CA TYR A 163 -12.84 -0.70 12.74
C TYR A 163 -13.52 0.56 12.22
N GLN A 164 -12.79 1.68 12.10
CA GLN A 164 -13.27 2.89 11.42
C GLN A 164 -13.59 2.60 9.95
N VAL A 165 -12.66 2.00 9.22
CA VAL A 165 -12.85 1.54 7.83
C VAL A 165 -14.06 0.62 7.70
N ALA A 166 -14.19 -0.35 8.61
CA ALA A 166 -15.34 -1.26 8.63
C ALA A 166 -16.67 -0.53 8.88
N ALA A 167 -16.68 0.53 9.70
CA ALA A 167 -17.86 1.36 9.90
C ALA A 167 -18.24 2.13 8.62
N VAL A 168 -17.27 2.69 7.91
CA VAL A 168 -17.51 3.37 6.62
C VAL A 168 -18.05 2.38 5.58
N LEU A 169 -17.48 1.19 5.47
CA LEU A 169 -18.00 0.13 4.58
C LEU A 169 -19.46 -0.25 4.92
N ARG A 170 -19.80 -0.40 6.20
CA ARG A 170 -21.18 -0.68 6.61
C ARG A 170 -22.15 0.44 6.22
N ASN A 171 -21.71 1.70 6.34
CA ASN A 171 -22.50 2.85 5.87
C ASN A 171 -22.69 2.86 4.35
N MET A 172 -21.75 2.25 3.61
CA MET A 172 -21.85 2.01 2.17
C MET A 172 -22.60 0.72 1.81
N VAL A 173 -23.17 0.01 2.80
CA VAL A 173 -23.90 -1.26 2.62
C VAL A 173 -23.01 -2.40 2.09
N GLU A 174 -21.74 -2.40 2.48
CA GLU A 174 -20.78 -3.45 2.15
C GLU A 174 -20.54 -4.42 3.31
N GLU A 175 -20.52 -5.73 3.01
CA GLU A 175 -20.11 -6.75 3.97
C GLU A 175 -18.58 -6.77 4.10
N CYS A 176 -18.08 -6.71 5.33
CA CYS A 176 -16.65 -6.82 5.62
C CYS A 176 -16.34 -7.67 6.84
N ARG A 177 -15.15 -8.30 6.86
CA ARG A 177 -14.59 -8.99 8.03
C ARG A 177 -13.29 -8.33 8.44
N VAL A 178 -13.18 -7.98 9.72
CA VAL A 178 -11.96 -7.37 10.28
C VAL A 178 -11.09 -8.47 10.88
N VAL A 179 -9.83 -8.55 10.46
CA VAL A 179 -8.86 -9.55 10.91
C VAL A 179 -7.58 -8.86 11.37
N THR A 180 -7.22 -9.06 12.64
CA THR A 180 -6.08 -8.43 13.31
C THR A 180 -5.32 -9.44 14.14
N ASN A 181 -4.10 -9.11 14.59
CA ASN A 181 -3.33 -9.96 15.50
C ASN A 181 -4.01 -10.26 16.85
N ARG A 182 -5.12 -9.59 17.18
CA ARG A 182 -5.94 -9.85 18.36
C ARG A 182 -7.19 -10.69 18.08
N THR A 183 -7.46 -11.01 16.81
CA THR A 183 -8.61 -11.83 16.43
C THR A 183 -8.36 -13.28 16.85
N SER A 184 -9.22 -13.81 17.72
CA SER A 184 -9.21 -15.24 18.06
C SER A 184 -9.50 -16.06 16.80
N ASP A 185 -8.72 -17.13 16.60
CA ASP A 185 -8.83 -18.01 15.43
C ASP A 185 -8.80 -17.24 14.09
N ALA A 186 -7.94 -16.23 13.98
CA ALA A 186 -7.78 -15.44 12.76
C ALA A 186 -7.63 -16.30 11.48
N GLN A 187 -6.95 -17.45 11.57
CA GLN A 187 -6.82 -18.37 10.45
C GLN A 187 -8.16 -18.94 10.00
N LEU A 188 -9.05 -19.29 10.93
CA LEU A 188 -10.39 -19.77 10.62
C LEU A 188 -11.20 -18.70 9.89
N VAL A 189 -11.18 -17.46 10.39
CA VAL A 189 -11.88 -16.33 9.76
C VAL A 189 -11.36 -16.08 8.34
N ILE A 190 -10.04 -16.17 8.14
CA ILE A 190 -9.43 -16.04 6.82
C ILE A 190 -9.81 -17.21 5.91
N ASP A 191 -9.83 -18.45 6.41
CA ASP A 191 -10.19 -19.63 5.62
C ASP A 191 -11.68 -19.64 5.24
N GLU A 192 -12.55 -19.16 6.11
CA GLU A 192 -13.97 -18.91 5.82
C GLU A 192 -14.14 -17.79 4.80
N PHE A 193 -13.36 -16.71 4.89
CA PHE A 193 -13.38 -15.65 3.87
C PHE A 193 -12.83 -16.16 2.53
N ARG A 194 -11.79 -16.99 2.54
CA ARG A 194 -11.18 -17.58 1.33
C ARG A 194 -12.17 -18.43 0.55
N ARG A 195 -13.00 -19.21 1.24
CA ARG A 195 -13.99 -20.13 0.62
C ARG A 195 -15.36 -19.49 0.41
N GLY A 196 -15.65 -18.37 1.06
CA GLY A 196 -16.94 -17.69 0.99
C GLY A 196 -17.05 -16.68 -0.16
N THR A 197 -18.17 -15.97 -0.17
CA THR A 197 -18.50 -14.90 -1.13
C THR A 197 -18.46 -13.50 -0.48
N GLY A 198 -17.92 -13.39 0.74
CA GLY A 198 -17.82 -12.12 1.45
C GLY A 198 -17.03 -11.10 0.62
N ARG A 199 -17.44 -9.83 0.64
CA ARG A 199 -16.86 -8.84 -0.29
C ARG A 199 -15.51 -8.34 0.19
N TRP A 200 -15.41 -7.92 1.45
CA TRP A 200 -14.21 -7.28 1.97
C TRP A 200 -13.60 -8.00 3.17
N ILE A 201 -12.27 -8.06 3.19
CA ILE A 201 -11.49 -8.38 4.38
C ILE A 201 -10.59 -7.18 4.72
N VAL A 202 -10.72 -6.67 5.94
CA VAL A 202 -9.92 -5.56 6.46
C VAL A 202 -8.84 -6.14 7.37
N ALA A 203 -7.58 -5.86 7.06
CA ALA A 203 -6.44 -6.49 7.69
C ALA A 203 -5.48 -5.48 8.31
N VAL A 204 -4.89 -5.86 9.45
CA VAL A 204 -3.79 -5.13 10.10
C VAL A 204 -2.61 -6.07 10.26
N GLY A 205 -1.55 -5.87 9.47
CA GLY A 205 -0.26 -6.58 9.55
C GLY A 205 -0.25 -8.08 9.22
N MET A 206 -1.32 -8.84 9.45
CA MET A 206 -1.29 -10.31 9.37
C MET A 206 -1.40 -10.87 7.95
N ILE A 207 -2.20 -10.22 7.09
CA ILE A 207 -2.43 -10.72 5.71
C ILE A 207 -1.26 -10.37 4.78
N SER A 208 -0.40 -9.42 5.14
CA SER A 208 0.77 -9.04 4.34
C SER A 208 1.89 -10.09 4.31
N GLU A 209 2.03 -10.97 5.30
CA GLU A 209 3.23 -11.82 5.44
C GLU A 209 3.04 -13.33 5.27
N GLY A 210 1.82 -13.87 5.26
CA GLY A 210 1.68 -15.33 5.36
C GLY A 210 0.41 -15.99 4.85
N THR A 211 -0.59 -15.23 4.37
CA THR A 211 -1.85 -15.85 3.94
C THR A 211 -2.13 -15.58 2.48
N ASP A 212 -2.35 -16.65 1.72
CA ASP A 212 -2.81 -16.58 0.35
C ASP A 212 -4.34 -16.67 0.32
N ILE A 213 -4.99 -15.71 -0.34
CA ILE A 213 -6.44 -15.66 -0.54
C ILE A 213 -6.64 -15.34 -2.03
N PRO A 214 -6.54 -16.34 -2.91
CA PRO A 214 -6.26 -16.05 -4.30
C PRO A 214 -7.47 -15.45 -5.04
N ARG A 215 -8.69 -15.48 -4.48
CA ARG A 215 -9.86 -14.73 -4.98
C ARG A 215 -9.81 -13.21 -4.79
N LEU A 216 -8.78 -12.68 -4.11
CA LEU A 216 -8.64 -11.23 -3.92
C LEU A 216 -8.27 -10.55 -5.24
N ARG A 217 -9.10 -9.61 -5.69
CA ARG A 217 -8.93 -8.87 -6.95
C ARG A 217 -8.62 -7.40 -6.73
N VAL A 218 -9.16 -6.80 -5.67
CA VAL A 218 -9.09 -5.36 -5.42
C VAL A 218 -8.44 -5.11 -4.07
N CYS A 219 -7.38 -4.29 -4.02
CA CYS A 219 -6.67 -3.93 -2.80
C CYS A 219 -6.74 -2.43 -2.54
N ARG A 220 -7.03 -2.03 -1.29
CA ARG A 220 -7.01 -0.65 -0.81
C ARG A 220 -5.92 -0.48 0.23
N TYR A 221 -4.99 0.42 -0.05
CA TYR A 221 -3.84 0.68 0.80
C TYR A 221 -4.12 1.88 1.70
N LEU A 222 -4.66 1.62 2.88
CA LEU A 222 -4.95 2.62 3.93
C LEU A 222 -4.00 2.41 5.12
N SER A 223 -2.75 2.06 4.83
CA SER A 223 -1.70 1.80 5.82
C SER A 223 -0.71 2.95 5.87
N ARG A 224 -0.34 3.35 7.08
CA ARG A 224 0.74 4.31 7.35
C ARG A 224 2.13 3.83 6.93
N ILE A 225 2.31 2.51 6.74
CA ILE A 225 3.61 1.92 6.40
C ILE A 225 3.95 2.30 4.96
N ARG A 226 5.12 2.92 4.74
CA ARG A 226 5.56 3.40 3.42
C ARG A 226 6.90 2.79 2.99
N THR A 227 7.14 1.53 3.32
CA THR A 227 8.35 0.82 2.88
C THR A 227 8.06 0.01 1.61
N GLU A 228 9.03 -0.06 0.68
CA GLU A 228 8.85 -0.79 -0.58
C GLU A 228 8.60 -2.29 -0.34
N LEU A 229 9.25 -2.88 0.66
CA LEU A 229 9.02 -4.25 1.08
C LEU A 229 7.54 -4.50 1.40
N HIS A 230 6.95 -3.66 2.26
CA HIS A 230 5.55 -3.83 2.65
C HIS A 230 4.61 -3.58 1.47
N TYR A 231 4.88 -2.57 0.66
CA TYR A 231 4.11 -2.27 -0.54
C TYR A 231 4.06 -3.46 -1.51
N ARG A 232 5.22 -4.05 -1.84
CA ARG A 232 5.31 -5.21 -2.73
C ARG A 232 4.67 -6.46 -2.15
N GLN A 233 4.83 -6.69 -0.84
CA GLN A 233 4.14 -7.78 -0.14
C GLN A 233 2.62 -7.66 -0.21
N VAL A 234 2.08 -6.44 -0.05
CA VAL A 234 0.64 -6.17 -0.16
C VAL A 234 0.16 -6.36 -1.59
N LEU A 235 0.85 -5.78 -2.58
CA LEU A 235 0.51 -5.96 -3.99
C LEU A 235 0.47 -7.45 -4.35
N GLY A 236 1.46 -8.22 -3.92
CA GLY A 236 1.53 -9.67 -4.16
C GLY A 236 0.30 -10.45 -3.67
N ARG A 237 -0.48 -9.94 -2.70
CA ARG A 237 -1.70 -10.60 -2.20
C ARG A 237 -2.85 -10.60 -3.19
N VAL A 238 -2.83 -9.70 -4.18
CA VAL A 238 -3.87 -9.63 -5.22
C VAL A 238 -3.39 -10.12 -6.58
N LEU A 239 -2.09 -10.40 -6.74
CA LEU A 239 -1.55 -10.86 -8.02
C LEU A 239 -1.79 -12.35 -8.30
N GLY A 240 -2.03 -13.19 -7.30
CA GLY A 240 -2.14 -14.65 -7.52
C GLY A 240 -3.41 -15.05 -8.28
N ARG A 241 -3.28 -15.71 -9.43
CA ARG A 241 -4.42 -16.06 -10.30
C ARG A 241 -5.16 -17.32 -9.81
N THR A 242 -6.49 -17.34 -9.88
CA THR A 242 -7.33 -18.51 -9.51
C THR A 242 -8.02 -19.21 -10.68
N GLY A 243 -8.06 -18.61 -11.86
CA GLY A 243 -8.78 -19.16 -12.99
C GLY A 243 -8.48 -18.48 -14.33
N PRO A 244 -9.13 -18.92 -15.41
CA PRO A 244 -8.84 -18.41 -16.76
C PRO A 244 -9.35 -16.98 -17.00
N ILE A 245 -10.44 -16.55 -16.37
CA ILE A 245 -11.06 -15.22 -16.59
C ILE A 245 -10.64 -14.29 -15.45
N ASP A 246 -9.36 -13.93 -15.42
CA ASP A 246 -8.75 -13.41 -14.20
C ASP A 246 -7.48 -12.58 -14.45
N ASP A 247 -7.58 -11.61 -15.36
CA ASP A 247 -6.38 -11.03 -15.96
C ASP A 247 -5.79 -9.84 -15.20
N ASN A 248 -6.59 -9.18 -14.37
CA ASN A 248 -6.19 -7.93 -13.70
C ASN A 248 -6.39 -7.98 -12.18
N ALA A 249 -5.44 -7.36 -11.48
CA ALA A 249 -5.48 -7.07 -10.05
C ALA A 249 -5.39 -5.55 -9.85
N TRP A 250 -6.23 -4.98 -9.01
CA TRP A 250 -6.25 -3.53 -8.81
C TRP A 250 -5.73 -3.15 -7.42
N LEU A 251 -4.79 -2.21 -7.36
CA LEU A 251 -4.27 -1.65 -6.13
C LEU A 251 -4.53 -0.14 -6.13
N TYR A 252 -5.20 0.38 -5.11
CA TYR A 252 -5.50 1.79 -4.98
C TYR A 252 -4.78 2.33 -3.74
N VAL A 253 -4.00 3.39 -3.94
CA VAL A 253 -3.09 3.95 -2.95
C VAL A 253 -3.12 5.48 -3.05
N LEU A 254 -2.81 6.18 -1.97
CA LEU A 254 -2.63 7.63 -2.03
C LEU A 254 -1.35 7.99 -2.79
N ALA A 255 -1.40 9.06 -3.56
CA ALA A 255 -0.28 9.59 -4.35
C ALA A 255 0.74 10.33 -3.46
N GLU A 256 1.28 9.63 -2.47
CA GLU A 256 2.41 10.07 -1.66
C GLU A 256 3.74 9.74 -2.39
N PRO A 257 4.80 10.57 -2.26
CA PRO A 257 6.01 10.44 -3.09
C PRO A 257 6.69 9.06 -3.05
N SER A 258 6.77 8.43 -1.88
CA SER A 258 7.40 7.11 -1.73
C SER A 258 6.57 6.04 -2.44
N LEU A 259 5.26 6.03 -2.22
CA LEU A 259 4.34 5.08 -2.86
C LEU A 259 4.27 5.26 -4.38
N LEU A 260 4.32 6.51 -4.87
CA LEU A 260 4.45 6.86 -6.28
C LEU A 260 5.73 6.25 -6.87
N SER A 261 6.87 6.45 -6.19
CA SER A 261 8.17 5.91 -6.60
C SER A 261 8.16 4.38 -6.68
N PHE A 262 7.54 3.69 -5.71
CA PHE A 262 7.41 2.23 -5.71
C PHE A 262 6.56 1.74 -6.87
N SER A 263 5.44 2.43 -7.13
CA SER A 263 4.53 2.14 -8.23
C SER A 263 5.25 2.22 -9.57
N HIS A 264 6.03 3.27 -9.80
CA HIS A 264 6.84 3.43 -11.02
C HIS A 264 7.88 2.34 -11.20
N ARG A 265 8.59 1.93 -10.13
CA ARG A 265 9.55 0.82 -10.21
C ARG A 265 8.89 -0.50 -10.58
N ILE A 266 7.72 -0.78 -10.01
CA ILE A 266 6.95 -1.99 -10.37
C ILE A 266 6.50 -1.92 -11.83
N ALA A 267 6.07 -0.74 -12.29
CA ALA A 267 5.66 -0.56 -13.68
C ALA A 267 6.82 -0.71 -14.67
N SER A 268 8.02 -0.22 -14.34
CA SER A 268 9.20 -0.38 -15.21
C SER A 268 9.64 -1.84 -15.36
N ASP A 269 9.28 -2.70 -14.40
CA ASP A 269 9.57 -4.14 -14.45
C ASP A 269 8.58 -4.92 -15.35
N LEU A 270 7.53 -4.26 -15.84
CA LEU A 270 6.42 -4.86 -16.59
C LEU A 270 6.42 -4.39 -18.04
N PRO A 271 5.89 -5.19 -19.00
CA PRO A 271 5.70 -4.69 -20.36
C PRO A 271 4.64 -3.57 -20.40
N ASP A 272 4.74 -2.66 -21.37
CA ASP A 272 3.94 -1.42 -21.46
C ASP A 272 2.41 -1.65 -21.33
N ASP A 273 1.88 -2.77 -21.85
CA ASP A 273 0.44 -3.09 -21.81
C ASP A 273 -0.05 -3.58 -20.42
N HIS A 274 0.88 -3.99 -19.55
CA HIS A 274 0.58 -4.68 -18.30
C HIS A 274 0.61 -3.80 -17.06
N ALA A 275 1.39 -2.72 -17.08
CA ALA A 275 1.47 -1.77 -15.97
C ALA A 275 0.74 -0.47 -16.28
N VAL A 276 -0.56 -0.44 -15.99
CA VAL A 276 -1.30 0.82 -16.02
C VAL A 276 -1.21 1.45 -14.64
N ILE A 277 -0.43 2.53 -14.58
CA ILE A 277 -0.47 3.49 -13.49
C ILE A 277 -1.48 4.57 -13.86
N ASP A 278 -2.59 4.62 -13.14
CA ASP A 278 -3.58 5.67 -13.29
C ASP A 278 -3.44 6.67 -12.16
N ILE A 279 -3.23 7.95 -12.50
CA ILE A 279 -3.34 9.04 -11.53
C ILE A 279 -4.80 9.46 -11.48
N ILE A 280 -5.46 9.20 -10.36
CA ILE A 280 -6.86 9.51 -10.16
C ILE A 280 -6.97 10.77 -9.31
N THR A 281 -7.62 11.80 -9.87
CA THR A 281 -8.17 12.90 -9.07
C THR A 281 -9.61 12.53 -8.75
N PRO A 282 -10.00 12.40 -7.47
CA PRO A 282 -11.38 12.07 -7.13
C PRO A 282 -12.34 13.11 -7.70
N CYS A 283 -13.29 12.65 -8.52
CA CYS A 283 -14.29 13.51 -9.13
C CYS A 283 -15.46 13.67 -8.16
N ASN A 284 -15.62 14.87 -7.60
CA ASN A 284 -16.73 15.22 -6.72
C ASN A 284 -18.07 15.24 -7.48
N THR A 285 -18.74 14.10 -7.56
CA THR A 285 -20.17 14.02 -7.93
C THR A 285 -21.05 14.02 -6.68
N TYR A 286 -20.87 15.04 -5.84
CA TYR A 286 -21.90 15.48 -4.91
C TYR A 286 -22.20 16.95 -5.22
N THR A 287 -23.31 17.18 -5.92
CA THR A 287 -24.02 18.47 -5.85
C THR A 287 -24.66 18.54 -4.47
N MET A 288 -23.98 19.19 -3.52
CA MET A 288 -24.61 19.60 -2.27
C MET A 288 -25.34 20.91 -2.52
N ASP A 289 -26.63 20.91 -2.21
CA ASP A 289 -27.51 22.07 -2.15
C ASP A 289 -26.94 23.06 -1.09
N PRO A 290 -26.77 24.36 -1.39
CA PRO A 290 -26.08 25.32 -0.51
C PRO A 290 -26.83 25.67 0.79
N ALA A 291 -27.82 24.88 1.21
CA ALA A 291 -28.76 25.23 2.28
C ALA A 291 -28.61 24.42 3.58
N THR A 292 -27.58 23.58 3.76
CA THR A 292 -27.36 22.86 5.04
C THR A 292 -25.96 23.07 5.59
N THR A 293 -25.73 24.26 6.16
CA THR A 293 -24.69 24.51 7.17
C THR A 293 -25.09 23.86 8.50
N ASP A 294 -24.80 22.57 8.65
CA ASP A 294 -24.53 21.93 9.96
C ASP A 294 -24.26 20.44 9.77
N ARG A 295 -22.99 20.03 9.65
CA ARG A 295 -22.53 18.66 9.97
C ARG A 295 -21.10 18.70 10.52
N PRO A 296 -20.74 17.81 11.46
CA PRO A 296 -19.60 18.00 12.35
C PRO A 296 -18.29 17.61 11.67
N TYR A 297 -17.31 18.50 11.77
CA TYR A 297 -15.95 18.35 11.28
C TYR A 297 -15.15 17.34 12.13
N SER A 298 -14.29 16.56 11.49
CA SER A 298 -13.31 15.74 12.20
C SER A 298 -12.10 16.59 12.60
N LEU A 299 -12.07 17.04 13.85
CA LEU A 299 -10.90 17.66 14.48
C LEU A 299 -9.86 16.57 14.77
N ILE A 300 -8.62 16.77 14.31
CA ILE A 300 -7.47 15.98 14.74
C ILE A 300 -6.81 16.76 15.88
N SER A 301 -6.97 16.28 17.12
CA SER A 301 -6.23 16.84 18.25
C SER A 301 -4.80 16.31 18.20
N SER A 302 -3.83 17.19 17.98
CA SER A 302 -2.43 16.86 18.28
C SER A 302 -2.20 16.94 19.80
N GLU A 303 -1.22 16.23 20.33
CA GLU A 303 -0.88 16.23 21.78
C GLU A 303 -0.19 17.52 22.26
N ALA A 304 -0.09 18.56 21.42
CA ALA A 304 0.25 19.92 21.84
C ALA A 304 -1.05 20.76 21.98
N ASP A 305 -1.00 21.93 22.62
CA ASP A 305 -2.11 22.89 22.77
C ASP A 305 -2.72 23.43 21.43
N GLU A 306 -2.50 22.72 20.32
CA GLU A 306 -2.92 23.01 18.96
C GLU A 306 -3.92 21.96 18.46
N ARG A 307 -5.13 22.42 18.08
CA ARG A 307 -6.13 21.61 17.39
C ARG A 307 -5.97 21.83 15.89
N ILE A 308 -5.88 20.74 15.13
CA ILE A 308 -5.70 20.79 13.69
C ILE A 308 -6.91 20.15 13.00
N ALA A 309 -7.62 20.87 12.14
CA ALA A 309 -8.68 20.29 11.31
C ALA A 309 -8.19 20.14 9.87
N ILE A 310 -8.34 18.96 9.28
CA ILE A 310 -8.10 18.74 7.86
C ILE A 310 -9.45 18.85 7.14
N HIS A 311 -9.50 19.64 6.08
CA HIS A 311 -10.63 19.75 5.17
C HIS A 311 -10.16 19.45 3.76
N ALA A 312 -10.57 18.33 3.17
CA ALA A 312 -10.32 18.08 1.76
C ALA A 312 -11.36 18.85 0.92
N SER A 313 -10.94 19.81 0.10
CA SER A 313 -11.85 20.61 -0.73
C SER A 313 -11.81 20.21 -2.22
N LYS A 314 -12.86 20.61 -2.93
CA LYS A 314 -13.21 20.25 -4.31
C LYS A 314 -12.24 20.92 -5.30
N ALA A 315 -11.51 20.14 -6.08
CA ALA A 315 -10.63 20.68 -7.12
C ALA A 315 -11.44 21.36 -8.25
N GLU A 316 -11.02 22.57 -8.66
CA GLU A 316 -11.38 23.14 -9.96
C GLU A 316 -10.54 22.46 -11.06
N PRO A 317 -11.07 22.29 -12.29
CA PRO A 317 -10.40 21.57 -13.36
C PRO A 317 -9.16 22.35 -13.84
N SER A 318 -7.98 21.73 -13.78
CA SER A 318 -6.75 22.25 -14.41
C SER A 318 -6.20 21.28 -15.46
N GLU A 319 -5.57 21.87 -16.48
CA GLU A 319 -5.08 21.24 -17.71
C GLU A 319 -4.01 20.15 -17.48
N PRO A 320 -3.85 19.19 -18.41
CA PRO A 320 -2.92 18.07 -18.28
C PRO A 320 -1.45 18.51 -18.29
N LEU A 321 -0.68 18.06 -17.30
CA LEU A 321 0.78 18.29 -17.21
C LEU A 321 1.55 17.36 -18.18
N SER A 322 2.56 17.91 -18.87
CA SER A 322 3.39 17.23 -19.86
C SER A 322 4.50 16.36 -19.24
N HIS A 323 4.90 15.33 -19.99
CA HIS A 323 5.76 14.20 -19.62
C HIS A 323 7.28 14.46 -19.39
N SER A 324 7.76 15.68 -19.13
CA SER A 324 9.20 15.98 -19.30
C SER A 324 10.06 16.21 -18.06
N ASP A 325 9.54 16.18 -16.83
CA ASP A 325 10.31 16.75 -15.69
C ASP A 325 10.52 15.75 -14.53
N PHE A 326 11.16 14.59 -14.75
CA PHE A 326 11.72 13.80 -13.65
C PHE A 326 13.00 13.08 -14.06
N GLU A 327 14.16 13.61 -13.64
CA GLU A 327 15.44 12.89 -13.64
C GLU A 327 15.41 11.75 -12.60
N ILE A 328 15.82 10.56 -13.05
CA ILE A 328 15.84 9.32 -12.27
C ILE A 328 17.12 9.26 -11.43
N ILE A 329 17.00 9.27 -10.10
CA ILE A 329 18.10 8.96 -9.19
C ILE A 329 17.77 7.65 -8.46
N ALA A 330 18.61 6.63 -8.70
CA ALA A 330 18.58 5.37 -7.96
C ALA A 330 19.12 5.60 -6.52
N PRO A 331 18.67 4.83 -5.51
CA PRO A 331 19.20 4.96 -4.16
C PRO A 331 20.65 4.46 -4.12
N THR A 332 21.56 5.37 -3.79
CA THR A 332 22.97 5.10 -3.45
C THR A 332 23.07 4.94 -1.94
N ILE A 333 23.64 3.83 -1.47
CA ILE A 333 24.07 3.72 -0.06
C ILE A 333 25.41 4.46 0.05
N SER A 334 25.47 5.47 0.90
CA SER A 334 26.71 6.17 1.24
C SER A 334 27.58 5.27 2.14
N ASN A 335 28.85 5.11 1.74
CA ASN A 335 29.89 4.33 2.41
C ASN A 335 30.03 4.56 3.91
#